data_AF-A0A2A4AKN3-F1
#
_entry.id   AF-A0A2A4AKN3-F1
#
_cell.length_a   1.000
_cell.length_b   1.000
_cell.length_c   1.000
_cell.angle_alpha   90.00
_cell.angle_beta   90.00
_cell.angle_gamma   90.00
#
_symmetry.space_group_name_H-M   'P 1'
#
loop_
_entity.id
_entity.type
_entity.pdbx_description
1 polymer ?
#
loop_
_entity_poly.entity_id
_entity_poly.type
_entity_poly.pdbx_seq_one_letter_code
_entity_poly.pdbx_strand_id
1 'polypeptide(L)'
;MNRPAVRDTALLLLRAVLGLVFVAHGVDKMFFAGIDETTGQFSAMGIPQPHVSAYIAALGEMIGGSLLVVGLLTTFVAGALALFMACALYFVHLGHGLFAADGGFEYPAVLIASLVMIVVFGSGRVSLDGVLSRVDA
;
A
#
# COMPACT_ATOMS: atom_id res chain seq x y z
N MET A 1 1.22 -21.09 13.92
CA MET A 1 1.88 -21.67 12.72
C MET A 1 3.13 -22.41 13.17
N ASN A 2 3.18 -23.74 13.02
CA ASN A 2 4.15 -24.59 13.71
C ASN A 2 5.58 -24.55 13.13
N ARG A 3 5.81 -23.70 12.10
CA ARG A 3 7.13 -23.46 11.50
C ARG A 3 7.39 -21.94 11.39
N PRO A 4 8.19 -21.36 12.30
CA PRO A 4 8.50 -19.93 12.30
C PRO A 4 9.07 -19.43 10.98
N ALA A 5 10.02 -20.18 10.40
CA ALA A 5 10.65 -19.83 9.12
C ALA A 5 9.64 -19.66 7.98
N VAL A 6 8.67 -20.58 7.86
CA VAL A 6 7.64 -20.51 6.80
C VAL A 6 6.78 -19.26 6.96
N ARG A 7 6.39 -18.91 8.19
CA ARG A 7 5.65 -17.67 8.46
C ARG A 7 6.46 -16.44 8.07
N ASP A 8 7.71 -16.38 8.50
CA ASP A 8 8.53 -15.20 8.29
C ASP A 8 8.87 -15.00 6.81
N THR A 9 9.10 -16.09 6.05
CA THR A 9 9.24 -16.04 4.59
C THR A 9 7.94 -15.59 3.90
N ALA A 10 6.78 -16.11 4.33
CA ALA A 10 5.50 -15.69 3.75
C ALA A 10 5.21 -14.20 3.98
N LEU A 11 5.48 -13.69 5.19
CA LEU A 11 5.33 -12.26 5.50
C LEU A 11 6.32 -11.39 4.73
N LEU A 12 7.57 -11.84 4.56
CA LEU A 12 8.56 -11.13 3.75
C LEU A 12 8.10 -11.03 2.29
N LEU A 13 7.67 -12.15 1.69
CA LEU A 13 7.16 -12.17 0.32
C LEU A 13 5.96 -11.25 0.15
N LEU A 14 4.99 -11.34 1.07
CA LEU A 14 3.80 -10.50 1.04
C LEU A 14 4.16 -9.01 1.09
N ARG A 15 5.03 -8.62 2.03
CA ARG A 15 5.51 -7.24 2.16
C ARG A 15 6.28 -6.74 0.95
N ALA A 16 7.18 -7.57 0.41
CA ALA A 16 7.99 -7.20 -0.75
C ALA A 16 7.11 -6.96 -1.99
N VAL A 17 6.15 -7.85 -2.25
CA VAL A 17 5.24 -7.72 -3.40
C VAL A 17 4.32 -6.52 -3.24
N LEU A 18 3.62 -6.38 -2.11
CA LEU A 18 2.73 -5.24 -1.88
C LEU A 18 3.51 -3.92 -1.89
N GLY A 19 4.65 -3.87 -1.19
CA GLY A 19 5.48 -2.68 -1.13
C GLY A 19 5.98 -2.26 -2.52
N LEU A 20 6.40 -3.20 -3.36
CA LEU A 20 6.81 -2.90 -4.74
C LEU A 20 5.65 -2.36 -5.59
N VAL A 21 4.45 -2.93 -5.44
CA VAL A 21 3.23 -2.43 -6.10
C VAL A 21 2.96 -0.98 -5.72
N PHE A 22 2.98 -0.65 -4.43
CA PHE A 22 2.78 0.73 -3.96
C PHE A 22 3.87 1.68 -4.46
N VAL A 23 5.14 1.24 -4.43
CA VAL A 23 6.24 2.03 -4.99
C VAL A 23 6.03 2.29 -6.48
N ALA A 24 5.66 1.28 -7.26
CA ALA A 24 5.42 1.44 -8.69
C ALA A 24 4.31 2.46 -8.97
N HIS A 25 3.18 2.38 -8.25
CA HIS A 25 2.09 3.34 -8.39
C HIS A 25 2.45 4.75 -7.92
N GLY A 26 3.24 4.88 -6.85
CA GLY A 26 3.71 6.19 -6.37
C GLY A 26 4.70 6.84 -7.33
N VAL A 27 5.63 6.05 -7.90
CA VAL A 27 6.59 6.50 -8.92
C VAL A 27 5.87 6.90 -10.20
N ASP A 28 4.86 6.14 -10.62
CA ASP A 28 4.04 6.49 -11.79
C ASP A 28 3.36 7.85 -11.62
N LYS A 29 2.66 8.06 -10.50
CA LYS A 29 2.02 9.34 -10.16
C LYS A 29 3.01 10.50 -10.05
N MET A 30 4.21 10.24 -9.55
CA MET A 30 5.21 11.29 -9.33
C MET A 30 5.99 11.66 -10.59
N PHE A 31 6.38 10.67 -11.41
CA PHE A 31 7.42 10.84 -12.43
C PHE A 31 7.02 10.42 -13.84
N PHE A 32 6.17 9.40 -14.02
CA PHE A 32 5.83 8.90 -15.36
C PHE A 32 4.56 9.55 -15.91
N ALA A 33 3.42 9.37 -15.22
CA ALA A 33 2.23 10.18 -15.47
C ALA A 33 2.50 11.63 -15.04
N GLY A 34 3.15 11.80 -13.89
CA GLY A 34 3.43 13.10 -13.29
C GLY A 34 2.25 13.68 -12.52
N ILE A 35 2.58 14.63 -11.63
CA ILE A 35 1.61 15.17 -10.67
C ILE A 35 0.49 15.96 -11.37
N ASP A 36 0.78 16.69 -12.45
CA ASP A 36 -0.22 17.49 -13.14
C ASP A 36 -1.30 16.61 -13.79
N GLU A 37 -0.89 15.54 -14.46
CA GLU A 37 -1.78 14.54 -15.05
C GLU A 37 -2.59 13.82 -13.96
N THR A 38 -1.92 13.37 -12.89
CA THR A 38 -2.59 12.73 -11.75
C THR A 38 -3.62 13.66 -11.11
N THR A 39 -3.30 14.95 -10.99
CA THR A 39 -4.22 15.98 -10.49
C THR A 39 -5.43 16.14 -11.40
N GLY A 40 -5.23 16.14 -12.72
CA GLY A 40 -6.30 16.17 -13.71
C GLY A 40 -7.24 14.97 -13.57
N GLN A 41 -6.68 13.78 -13.44
CA GLN A 41 -7.44 12.54 -13.21
C GLN A 41 -8.23 12.59 -11.89
N PHE A 42 -7.60 13.03 -10.80
CA PHE A 42 -8.26 13.16 -9.49
C PHE A 42 -9.39 14.18 -9.52
N SER A 43 -9.20 15.28 -10.24
CA SER A 43 -10.24 16.29 -10.48
C SER A 43 -11.43 15.69 -11.23
N ALA A 44 -11.18 14.94 -12.31
CA ALA A 44 -12.22 14.27 -13.10
C ALA A 44 -13.00 13.21 -12.28
N MET A 45 -12.33 12.56 -11.34
CA MET A 45 -12.94 11.61 -10.40
C MET A 45 -13.66 12.28 -9.21
N GLY A 46 -13.64 13.62 -9.11
CA GLY A 46 -14.29 14.35 -8.02
C GLY A 46 -13.59 14.23 -6.67
N ILE A 47 -12.30 13.89 -6.65
CA ILE A 47 -11.52 13.79 -5.41
C ILE A 47 -11.31 15.21 -4.83
N PRO A 48 -11.60 15.44 -3.53
CA PRO A 48 -11.39 16.75 -2.91
C PRO A 48 -9.92 17.18 -2.95
N GLN A 49 -9.69 18.48 -3.17
CA GLN A 49 -8.34 19.08 -3.23
C GLN A 49 -7.38 18.27 -4.12
N PRO A 50 -7.69 18.08 -5.42
CA PRO A 50 -7.05 17.06 -6.25
C PRO A 50 -5.53 17.21 -6.34
N HIS A 51 -5.01 18.45 -6.34
CA HIS A 51 -3.56 18.70 -6.36
C HIS A 51 -2.88 18.23 -5.06
N VAL A 52 -3.45 18.55 -3.90
CA VAL A 52 -2.92 18.10 -2.60
C VAL A 52 -3.04 16.58 -2.48
N SER A 53 -4.20 16.04 -2.86
CA SER A 53 -4.47 14.60 -2.84
C SER A 53 -3.53 13.81 -3.76
N ALA A 54 -3.15 14.35 -4.93
CA ALA A 54 -2.18 13.75 -5.84
C ALA A 54 -0.79 13.63 -5.20
N TYR A 55 -0.30 14.69 -4.53
CA TYR A 55 0.97 14.64 -3.81
C TYR A 55 0.93 13.66 -2.63
N ILE A 56 -0.15 13.68 -1.84
CA ILE A 56 -0.33 12.76 -0.72
C ILE A 56 -0.32 11.31 -1.23
N ALA A 57 -1.00 11.04 -2.35
CA ALA A 57 -1.02 9.72 -2.95
C ALA A 57 0.34 9.28 -3.49
N ALA A 58 0.97 10.09 -4.32
CA ALA A 58 2.25 9.75 -4.92
C ALA A 58 3.33 9.53 -3.86
N LEU A 59 3.46 10.44 -2.88
CA LEU A 59 4.44 10.33 -1.81
C LEU A 59 4.08 9.23 -0.81
N GLY A 60 2.80 9.12 -0.44
CA GLY A 60 2.32 8.14 0.53
C GLY A 60 2.54 6.71 0.05
N GLU A 61 2.21 6.43 -1.21
CA GLU A 61 2.43 5.12 -1.82
C GLU A 61 3.91 4.82 -2.02
N MET A 62 4.71 5.80 -2.48
CA MET A 62 6.14 5.60 -2.70
C MET A 62 6.90 5.38 -1.39
N ILE A 63 6.71 6.25 -0.39
CA ILE A 63 7.38 6.16 0.91
C ILE A 63 6.84 4.95 1.68
N GLY A 64 5.52 4.81 1.77
CA GLY A 64 4.88 3.71 2.48
C GLY A 64 5.24 2.36 1.87
N GLY A 65 5.21 2.22 0.54
CA GLY A 65 5.63 1.00 -0.14
C GLY A 65 7.09 0.66 0.16
N SER A 66 7.99 1.65 0.10
CA SER A 66 9.42 1.45 0.41
C SER A 66 9.65 0.99 1.85
N LEU A 67 8.98 1.62 2.82
CA LEU A 67 9.04 1.21 4.23
C LEU A 67 8.50 -0.20 4.44
N LEU A 68 7.43 -0.57 3.72
CA LEU A 68 6.85 -1.90 3.80
C LEU A 68 7.79 -2.99 3.28
N VAL A 69 8.47 -2.75 2.14
CA VAL A 69 9.48 -3.67 1.56
C VAL A 69 10.59 -3.94 2.58
N VAL A 70 11.17 -2.87 3.13
CA VAL A 70 12.28 -2.97 4.10
C VAL A 70 11.79 -3.51 5.45
N GLY A 71 10.49 -3.39 5.73
CA GLY A 71 9.87 -3.86 6.97
C GLY A 71 10.18 -2.94 8.15
N LEU A 72 10.05 -1.63 7.94
CA LEU A 72 10.20 -0.60 8.95
C LEU A 72 8.84 0.04 9.25
N LEU A 73 8.49 0.17 10.54
CA LEU A 73 7.17 0.64 11.00
C LEU A 73 6.01 -0.16 10.36
N THR A 74 6.24 -1.46 10.13
CA THR A 74 5.48 -2.28 9.19
C THR A 74 3.97 -2.25 9.47
N THR A 75 3.56 -2.52 10.72
CA THR A 75 2.14 -2.57 11.09
C THR A 75 1.46 -1.22 10.89
N PHE A 76 2.15 -0.13 11.24
CA PHE A 76 1.63 1.23 11.09
C PHE A 76 1.51 1.61 9.60
N VAL A 77 2.56 1.38 8.83
CA VAL A 77 2.61 1.65 7.39
C VAL A 77 1.57 0.82 6.63
N ALA A 78 1.42 -0.47 6.97
CA ALA A 78 0.41 -1.32 6.37
C ALA A 78 -1.02 -0.83 6.67
N GLY A 79 -1.28 -0.40 7.90
CA GLY A 79 -2.57 0.20 8.27
C GLY A 79 -2.85 1.51 7.51
N ALA A 80 -1.84 2.38 7.38
CA ALA A 80 -1.96 3.63 6.64
C ALA A 80 -2.24 3.37 5.14
N LEU A 81 -1.52 2.45 4.50
CA LEU A 81 -1.76 2.07 3.11
C LEU A 81 -3.13 1.40 2.93
N ALA A 82 -3.62 0.65 3.93
CA ALA A 82 -4.95 0.04 3.87
C ALA A 82 -6.06 1.10 3.91
N LEU A 83 -5.91 2.12 4.75
CA LEU A 83 -6.80 3.29 4.73
C LEU A 83 -6.71 4.04 3.40
N PHE A 84 -5.51 4.14 2.84
CA PHE A 84 -5.29 4.76 1.54
C PHE A 84 -6.07 4.06 0.42
N MET A 85 -5.99 2.72 0.39
CA MET A 85 -6.76 1.91 -0.54
C MET A 85 -8.26 1.92 -0.25
N ALA A 86 -8.69 2.07 1.00
CA ALA A 86 -10.11 2.24 1.33
C ALA A 86 -10.66 3.57 0.77
N CYS A 87 -9.88 4.65 0.85
CA CYS A 87 -10.23 5.92 0.19
C CYS A 87 -10.30 5.74 -1.33
N ALA A 88 -9.29 5.13 -1.95
CA ALA A 88 -9.29 4.86 -3.39
C ALA A 88 -10.51 4.01 -3.80
N LEU A 89 -10.82 2.96 -3.04
CA LEU A 89 -12.00 2.13 -3.26
C LEU A 89 -13.28 2.96 -3.24
N TYR A 90 -13.47 3.79 -2.21
CA TYR A 90 -14.67 4.60 -2.04
C TYR A 90 -14.84 5.66 -3.12
N PHE A 91 -13.78 6.44 -3.41
CA PHE A 91 -13.86 7.56 -4.35
C PHE A 91 -13.81 7.14 -5.82
N VAL A 92 -13.10 6.04 -6.13
CA VAL A 92 -12.78 5.69 -7.52
C VAL A 92 -13.47 4.40 -7.96
N HIS A 93 -13.52 3.37 -7.12
CA HIS A 93 -13.85 2.02 -7.61
C HIS A 93 -15.26 1.52 -7.26
N LEU A 94 -15.89 2.05 -6.21
CA LEU A 94 -17.14 1.51 -5.67
C LEU A 94 -18.30 1.52 -6.69
N GLY A 95 -18.30 2.49 -7.60
CA GLY A 95 -19.33 2.63 -8.65
C GLY A 95 -19.13 1.76 -9.89
N HIS A 96 -17.98 1.10 -10.05
CA HIS A 96 -17.58 0.40 -11.28
C HIS A 96 -17.77 -1.12 -11.22
N GLY A 97 -18.45 -1.64 -10.20
CA GLY A 97 -18.65 -3.08 -10.02
C GLY A 97 -17.38 -3.78 -9.54
N LEU A 98 -17.31 -5.10 -9.74
CA LEU A 98 -16.24 -5.92 -9.17
C LEU A 98 -14.95 -5.85 -10.00
N PHE A 99 -15.01 -6.13 -11.29
CA PHE A 99 -13.84 -6.47 -12.10
C PHE A 99 -12.90 -5.31 -12.35
N ALA A 100 -11.60 -5.54 -12.12
CA ALA A 100 -10.58 -4.50 -12.31
C ALA A 100 -10.48 -3.99 -13.75
N ALA A 101 -10.83 -4.82 -14.74
CA ALA A 101 -10.84 -4.44 -16.16
C ALA A 101 -11.82 -3.28 -16.46
N ASP A 102 -12.89 -3.18 -15.68
CA ASP A 102 -13.90 -2.12 -15.79
C ASP A 102 -13.63 -0.96 -14.81
N GLY A 103 -12.48 -0.97 -14.13
CA GLY A 103 -12.18 -0.03 -13.03
C GLY A 103 -12.85 -0.40 -11.71
N GLY A 104 -13.33 -1.64 -11.55
CA GLY A 104 -13.98 -2.14 -10.35
C GLY A 104 -13.08 -2.28 -9.11
N PHE A 105 -13.69 -2.66 -7.98
CA PHE A 105 -13.03 -2.66 -6.66
C PHE A 105 -12.22 -3.92 -6.32
N GLU A 106 -12.16 -4.92 -7.21
CA GLU A 106 -11.44 -6.19 -7.01
C GLU A 106 -10.01 -5.98 -6.51
N TYR A 107 -9.23 -5.17 -7.21
CA TYR A 107 -7.82 -4.98 -6.88
C TYR A 107 -7.60 -4.21 -5.57
N PRO A 108 -8.25 -3.04 -5.33
CA PRO A 108 -8.21 -2.38 -4.03
C PRO A 108 -8.63 -3.29 -2.87
N ALA A 109 -9.67 -4.11 -3.03
CA ALA A 109 -10.12 -5.02 -1.99
C ALA A 109 -9.05 -6.08 -1.64
N VAL A 110 -8.39 -6.65 -2.65
CA VAL A 110 -7.28 -7.59 -2.45
C VAL A 110 -6.12 -6.91 -1.72
N LEU A 111 -5.76 -5.68 -2.09
CA LEU A 111 -4.69 -4.93 -1.41
C LEU A 111 -5.05 -4.64 0.05
N ILE A 112 -6.27 -4.18 0.34
CA ILE A 112 -6.74 -3.92 1.70
C ILE A 112 -6.66 -5.19 2.55
N ALA A 113 -7.23 -6.30 2.06
CA ALA A 113 -7.21 -7.57 2.78
C ALA A 113 -5.78 -8.03 3.07
N SER A 114 -4.88 -7.91 2.08
CA SER A 114 -3.48 -8.31 2.21
C SER A 114 -2.70 -7.42 3.21
N LEU A 115 -2.96 -6.12 3.22
CA LEU A 115 -2.37 -5.19 4.19
C LEU A 115 -2.90 -5.44 5.61
N VAL A 116 -4.20 -5.73 5.76
CA VAL A 116 -4.79 -6.11 7.05
C VAL A 116 -4.13 -7.38 7.59
N MET A 117 -3.79 -8.35 6.73
CA MET A 117 -3.02 -9.52 7.17
C MET A 117 -1.66 -9.11 7.74
N ILE A 118 -0.95 -8.15 7.15
CA ILE A 118 0.31 -7.66 7.72
C ILE A 118 0.07 -6.95 9.06
N VAL A 119 -1.02 -6.18 9.20
CA VAL A 119 -1.38 -5.54 10.47
C VAL A 119 -1.61 -6.58 11.57
N VAL A 120 -2.31 -7.68 11.26
CA VAL A 120 -2.66 -8.73 12.23
C VAL A 120 -1.46 -9.61 12.58
N PHE A 121 -0.64 -9.99 11.61
CA PHE A 121 0.46 -10.95 11.79
C PHE A 121 1.83 -10.29 12.03
N GLY A 122 1.94 -8.98 11.83
CA GLY A 122 3.14 -8.19 12.06
C GLY A 122 4.19 -8.28 10.94
N SER A 123 5.39 -7.78 11.24
CA SER A 123 6.49 -7.62 10.28
C SER A 123 7.24 -8.91 9.92
N GLY A 124 7.15 -9.93 10.78
CA GLY A 124 7.96 -11.14 10.67
C GLY A 124 9.43 -10.89 11.02
N ARG A 125 10.19 -11.98 11.20
CA ARG A 125 11.58 -11.94 11.69
C ARG A 125 12.60 -11.31 10.74
N VAL A 126 12.32 -11.30 9.44
CA VAL A 126 13.18 -10.73 8.39
C VAL A 126 12.65 -9.35 8.02
N SER A 127 12.77 -8.40 8.94
CA SER A 127 12.32 -7.01 8.81
C SER A 127 13.22 -6.12 9.67
N LEU A 128 13.36 -4.83 9.36
CA LEU A 128 14.09 -3.91 10.24
C LEU A 128 13.46 -3.84 11.63
N ASP A 129 12.13 -3.83 11.73
CA ASP A 129 11.41 -3.89 13.01
C ASP A 129 11.84 -5.12 13.83
N GLY A 130 11.94 -6.28 13.18
CA GLY A 130 12.31 -7.55 13.81
C GLY A 130 13.80 -7.70 14.13
N VAL A 131 14.68 -6.87 13.52
CA VAL A 131 16.09 -6.76 13.90
C VAL A 131 16.25 -5.83 15.09
N LEU A 132 15.64 -4.64 15.03
CA LEU A 132 15.69 -3.64 16.10
C LEU A 132 15.11 -4.17 17.41
N SER A 133 13.95 -4.85 17.37
CA SER A 133 13.33 -5.41 18.56
C SER A 133 14.13 -6.54 19.25
N ARG A 134 15.20 -7.05 18.61
CA ARG A 134 16.10 -8.05 19.18
C ARG A 134 17.38 -7.46 19.73
N VAL A 135 17.76 -6.27 19.28
CA VAL A 135 18.93 -5.59 19.84
C VAL A 135 18.63 -5.15 21.28
N ASP A 136 17.36 -4.86 21.57
CA ASP A 136 16.88 -4.43 22.89
C ASP A 136 16.43 -5.57 23.82
N ALA A 137 16.57 -6.85 23.42
CA ALA A 137 16.11 -8.04 24.15
C ALA A 137 17.27 -8.95 24.58
#